data_AF-A0A4Q7KQN3-F1
#
_entry.id   AF-A0A4Q7KQN3-F1
#
_cell.length_a   1.000
_cell.length_b   1.000
_cell.length_c   1.000
_cell.angle_alpha   90.00
_cell.angle_beta   90.00
_cell.angle_gamma   90.00
#
_symmetry.space_group_name_H-M   'P 1'
#
loop_
_entity.id
_entity.type
_entity.pdbx_description
1 polymer ?
#
loop_
_entity_poly.entity_id
_entity_poly.type
_entity_poly.pdbx_seq_one_letter_code
_entity_poly.pdbx_strand_id
1 'polypeptide(L)' 'MTWIERDDHGRTPGKAAYAAATELPVPDRPFYGWAVGEQALASGKRKHWTRAGVPKTHIMFCGYWRAAAH' A
#
# COMPACT_ATOMS: atom_id res chain seq x y z
N MET A 1 -10.70 5.62 -9.85
CA MET A 1 -9.73 6.41 -9.06
C MET A 1 -10.39 6.75 -7.74
N THR A 2 -9.77 6.44 -6.60
CA THR A 2 -10.33 6.70 -5.28
C THR A 2 -9.38 7.63 -4.53
N TRP A 3 -9.87 8.78 -4.09
CA TRP A 3 -9.11 9.69 -3.24
C TRP A 3 -9.44 9.40 -1.78
N ILE A 4 -8.41 9.33 -0.93
CA ILE A 4 -8.57 9.04 0.50
C ILE A 4 -8.09 10.25 1.29
N GLU A 5 -9.02 10.91 1.95
CA GLU A 5 -8.73 12.04 2.84
C GLU A 5 -8.22 11.56 4.19
N ARG A 6 -7.41 12.38 4.85
CA ARG A 6 -7.02 12.18 6.24
C ARG A 6 -7.95 13.03 7.10
N ASP A 7 -8.70 12.39 7.98
CA ASP A 7 -9.60 13.04 8.94
C ASP A 7 -8.84 13.74 10.09
N ASP A 8 -7.63 13.27 10.39
CA ASP A 8 -6.79 13.75 11.48
C ASP A 8 -5.32 13.92 11.04
N HIS A 9 -4.74 15.08 11.36
CA HIS A 9 -3.34 15.42 11.07
C HIS A 9 -2.36 14.62 11.93
N GLY A 10 -2.78 14.12 13.09
CA GLY A 10 -1.98 13.28 13.98
C GLY A 10 -1.83 11.82 13.52
N ARG A 11 -2.65 11.37 12.56
CA ARG A 11 -2.54 10.01 12.03
C ARG A 11 -1.36 9.85 11.09
N THR A 12 -0.68 8.71 11.21
CA THR A 12 0.39 8.32 10.29
C THR A 12 -0.09 8.41 8.84
N PRO A 13 0.50 9.29 8.01
CA PRO A 13 0.12 9.41 6.62
C PRO A 13 0.26 8.06 5.89
N GLY A 14 -0.68 7.75 5.00
CA GLY A 14 -0.71 6.48 4.25
C GLY A 14 -1.44 5.33 4.95
N LYS A 15 -1.68 5.38 6.27
CA LYS A 15 -2.40 4.30 6.98
C LYS A 15 -3.82 4.06 6.41
N ALA A 16 -4.59 5.12 6.18
CA ALA A 16 -5.94 5.03 5.61
C ALA A 16 -5.93 4.51 4.17
N ALA A 17 -5.00 5.00 3.34
CA ALA A 17 -4.83 4.52 1.96
C ALA A 17 -4.43 3.03 1.92
N TYR A 18 -3.56 2.57 2.83
CA TYR A 18 -3.20 1.17 2.95
C TYR A 18 -4.40 0.29 3.31
N ALA A 19 -5.20 0.71 4.29
CA ALA A 19 -6.42 0.00 4.69
C ALA A 19 -7.41 -0.11 3.52
N ALA A 20 -7.82 1.03 2.95
CA ALA A 20 -8.79 1.09 1.86
C ALA A 20 -8.34 0.25 0.65
N ALA A 21 -7.06 0.36 0.25
CA ALA A 21 -6.58 -0.40 -0.88
C ALA A 21 -6.51 -1.91 -0.60
N THR A 22 -6.44 -2.35 0.66
CA THR A 22 -6.29 -3.77 1.05
C THR A 22 -7.64 -4.48 1.14
N GLU A 23 -8.72 -3.72 1.22
CA GLU A 23 -10.10 -4.22 1.10
C GLU A 23 -10.49 -4.52 -0.36
N LEU A 24 -9.78 -3.93 -1.33
CA LEU A 24 -10.01 -4.22 -2.74
C LEU A 24 -9.60 -5.67 -3.07
N PRO A 25 -10.41 -6.39 -3.88
CA PRO A 25 -10.02 -7.72 -4.34
C PRO A 25 -8.76 -7.62 -5.19
N VAL A 26 -7.88 -8.61 -5.04
CA VAL A 26 -6.75 -8.77 -5.94
C VAL A 26 -7.29 -9.26 -7.29
N PRO A 27 -6.95 -8.60 -8.41
CA PRO A 27 -7.41 -9.03 -9.73
C PRO A 27 -7.01 -10.49 -10.01
N ASP A 28 -7.93 -11.24 -10.61
CA ASP A 28 -7.76 -12.62 -11.09
C ASP A 28 -7.02 -12.69 -12.44
N ARG A 29 -6.69 -11.54 -13.00
CA ARG A 29 -5.91 -11.36 -14.24
C ARG A 29 -4.54 -10.75 -13.96
N PRO A 30 -3.53 -10.98 -14.82
CA PRO A 30 -2.22 -10.36 -14.66
C PRO A 30 -2.32 -8.84 -14.53
N PHE A 31 -1.64 -8.30 -13.54
CA PHE A 31 -1.50 -6.86 -13.33
C PHE A 31 -0.10 -6.54 -12.83
N TYR A 32 0.24 -5.25 -12.81
CA TYR A 32 1.44 -4.73 -12.20
C TYR A 32 1.08 -3.83 -11.02
N GLY A 33 1.53 -4.18 -9.82
CA GLY A 33 1.28 -3.43 -8.60
C GLY A 33 2.40 -2.45 -8.34
N TRP A 34 2.06 -1.18 -8.10
CA TRP A 34 3.02 -0.15 -7.69
C TRP A 34 2.55 0.55 -6.41
N ALA A 35 3.35 0.49 -5.35
CA ALA A 35 3.04 1.12 -4.06
C ALA A 35 4.20 1.99 -3.56
N VAL A 36 3.97 3.29 -3.41
CA VAL A 36 5.00 4.25 -2.96
C VAL A 36 4.45 5.18 -1.88
N GLY A 37 5.35 5.77 -1.10
CA GLY A 37 5.02 6.75 -0.06
C GLY A 37 5.64 6.38 1.28
N GLU A 38 4.83 6.36 2.32
CA GLU A 38 5.27 5.95 3.66
C GLU A 38 5.69 4.46 3.66
N GLN A 39 6.78 4.14 4.36
CA GLN A 39 7.42 2.84 4.40
C GLN A 39 6.46 1.68 4.76
N ALA A 40 5.63 1.83 5.80
CA ALA A 40 4.69 0.78 6.22
C ALA A 40 3.56 0.59 5.19
N LEU A 41 3.08 1.65 4.53
CA LEU A 41 2.15 1.53 3.39
C LEU A 41 2.79 0.73 2.25
N ALA A 42 3.98 1.13 1.79
CA ALA A 42 4.60 0.56 0.59
C ALA A 42 5.01 -0.89 0.81
N SER A 43 5.69 -1.18 1.92
CA SER A 43 6.11 -2.52 2.28
C SER A 43 4.92 -3.43 2.66
N GLY A 44 3.90 -2.87 3.32
CA GLY A 44 2.64 -3.56 3.62
C GLY A 44 1.93 -4.01 2.36
N LYS A 45 1.82 -3.15 1.35
CA LYS A 45 1.21 -3.50 0.06
C LYS A 45 1.94 -4.60 -0.68
N ARG A 46 3.26 -4.50 -0.78
CA ARG A 46 4.09 -5.58 -1.34
C ARG A 46 3.81 -6.92 -0.65
N LYS A 47 3.74 -6.92 0.70
CA LYS A 47 3.48 -8.13 1.48
C LYS A 47 2.08 -8.70 1.23
N HIS A 48 1.07 -7.83 1.14
CA HIS A 48 -0.30 -8.22 0.84
C HIS A 48 -0.39 -8.91 -0.54
N TRP A 49 0.13 -8.30 -1.60
CA TRP A 49 0.15 -8.91 -2.94
C TRP A 49 0.95 -10.20 -3.01
N THR A 50 2.11 -10.27 -2.36
CA THR A 50 2.92 -11.49 -2.31
C THR A 50 2.16 -12.64 -1.64
N ARG A 51 1.42 -12.37 -0.56
CA ARG A 51 0.56 -13.35 0.12
C ARG A 51 -0.61 -13.81 -0.73
N ALA A 52 -1.12 -12.93 -1.59
CA ALA A 52 -2.17 -13.25 -2.56
C ALA A 52 -1.64 -13.97 -3.83
N GLY A 53 -0.35 -14.33 -3.87
CA GLY A 53 0.23 -15.09 -4.99
C GLY A 53 0.68 -14.25 -6.19
N VAL A 54 0.68 -12.93 -6.08
CA VAL A 54 1.15 -12.04 -7.17
C VAL A 54 2.65 -12.25 -7.39
N PRO A 55 3.12 -12.49 -8.63
CA PRO A 55 4.54 -12.66 -8.92
C PRO A 55 5.37 -11.46 -8.45
N LYS A 56 6.52 -11.71 -7.83
CA LYS A 56 7.40 -10.63 -7.34
C LYS A 56 7.87 -9.68 -8.45
N THR A 57 8.04 -10.20 -9.67
CA THR A 57 8.38 -9.43 -10.88
C THR A 57 7.27 -8.47 -11.31
N HIS A 58 6.05 -8.65 -10.82
CA HIS A 58 4.88 -7.79 -11.07
C HIS A 58 4.64 -6.77 -9.96
N ILE A 59 5.56 -6.64 -9.00
CA ILE A 59 5.40 -5.74 -7.85
C ILE A 59 6.58 -4.78 -7.79
N MET A 60 6.27 -3.48 -7.81
CA MET A 60 7.20 -2.42 -7.41
C MET A 60 6.73 -1.75 -6.14
N PHE A 61 7.68 -1.47 -5.26
CA PHE A 61 7.41 -0.72 -4.05
C PHE A 61 8.59 0.17 -3.69
N CYS A 62 8.31 1.34 -3.11
CA CYS A 62 9.34 2.23 -2.59
C CYS A 62 8.81 3.00 -1.38
N GLY A 63 9.44 2.80 -0.22
CA GLY A 63 9.21 3.66 0.93
C GLY A 63 10.08 4.91 0.79
N TYR A 64 9.48 6.03 0.40
CA TYR A 64 10.18 7.31 0.25
C TYR A 64 10.56 7.92 1.59
N TRP A 65 9.75 7.67 2.61
CA TRP A 65 9.99 8.16 3.96
C TRP A 65 9.35 7.22 4.98
N ARG A 66 9.71 7.37 6.25
CA ARG A 66 9.19 6.57 7.35
C ARG A 66 8.71 7.52 8.46
N ALA A 67 7.51 7.30 8.96
CA ALA A 67 7.03 8.04 10.12
C ALA A 67 7.82 7.67 11.37
N ALA A 68 8.01 8.62 12.29
CA ALA A 68 8.55 8.31 13.61
C ALA A 68 7.64 7.28 14.31
N ALA A 69 8.25 6.36 15.07
CA ALA A 69 7.48 5.53 15.98
C ALA A 69 6.90 6.47 17.05
N HIS A 70 5.58 6.55 17.14
CA HIS A 70 4.87 7.22 18.23
C HIS A 70 4.67 6.23 19.38
#